data_AF-A0A1F2QS88-F1
#
_entry.id   AF-A0A1F2QS88-F1
#
_cell.length_a   1.000
_cell.length_b   1.000
_cell.length_c   1.000
_cell.angle_alpha   90.00
_cell.angle_beta   90.00
_cell.angle_gamma   90.00
#
_symmetry.space_group_name_H-M   'P 1'
#
loop_
_entity.id
_entity.type
_entity.pdbx_description
1 polymer ?
#
loop_
_entity_poly.entity_id
_entity_poly.type
_entity_poly.pdbx_seq_one_letter_code
_entity_poly.pdbx_strand_id
1 'polypeptide(L)'
;MAEPQYPTREGLWAKGEREESSYQAVRLGVPYRDAIERFRKATEGRDDFDPAVLLVWGTMQATAVLNILKEAERTFGEAGQEMVRKAINQAGNEAMLGFMEHCSLPDGADEVAKVSHLITGVNTVLYASLEKPWIVSKDRCEFDILWCPHQDRYTAFDCRVQRYFVEGILQAMEDRGYGGFTARVDKLIPRGADRCHFVVERRTDSGAKNPWHSYSEELGKRAL
;
A
#
# COMPACT_ATOMS: atom_id res chain seq x y z
N MET A 1 -0.97 -10.46 23.78
CA MET A 1 -0.07 -10.06 22.68
C MET A 1 0.68 -8.83 23.15
N ALA A 2 1.97 -8.69 22.88
CA ALA A 2 2.68 -7.47 23.28
C ALA A 2 2.14 -6.31 22.45
N GLU A 3 1.63 -5.27 23.11
CA GLU A 3 1.25 -4.04 22.42
C GLU A 3 2.50 -3.42 21.79
N PRO A 4 2.40 -2.93 20.55
CA PRO A 4 3.53 -2.24 19.94
C PRO A 4 3.92 -1.01 20.78
N GLN A 5 5.21 -0.87 21.05
CA GLN A 5 5.74 0.25 21.84
C GLN A 5 6.04 1.43 20.93
N TYR A 6 5.31 2.54 21.14
CA TYR A 6 5.54 3.81 20.46
C TYR A 6 6.06 4.88 21.44
N PRO A 7 6.98 5.77 21.02
CA PRO A 7 7.61 5.80 19.71
C PRO A 7 8.62 4.66 19.51
N THR A 8 8.66 4.09 18.31
CA THR A 8 9.71 3.13 17.91
C THR A 8 10.72 3.81 16.99
N ARG A 9 11.96 3.32 17.02
CA ARG A 9 13.01 3.68 16.05
C ARG A 9 13.16 2.62 14.94
N GLU A 10 12.37 1.55 15.00
CA GLU A 10 12.36 0.55 13.95
C GLU A 10 11.53 1.01 12.75
N GLY A 11 12.01 0.66 11.55
CA GLY A 11 11.35 0.99 10.30
C GLY A 11 11.53 2.46 9.88
N LEU A 12 10.80 2.84 8.83
CA LEU A 12 10.83 4.17 8.25
C LEU A 12 9.45 4.67 7.81
N TRP A 13 9.32 5.99 7.86
CA TRP A 13 8.25 6.75 7.22
C TRP A 13 8.73 7.29 5.87
N ALA A 14 7.89 8.07 5.17
CA ALA A 14 8.17 8.56 3.81
C ALA A 14 9.46 9.39 3.65
N LYS A 15 10.02 9.90 4.75
CA LYS A 15 11.29 10.65 4.78
C LYS A 15 12.45 9.89 5.41
N GLY A 16 12.25 8.62 5.77
CA GLY A 16 13.30 7.81 6.38
C GLY A 16 14.29 7.28 5.35
N GLU A 17 15.41 6.80 5.86
CA GLU A 17 16.52 6.28 5.07
C GLU A 17 16.52 4.75 5.10
N ARG A 18 17.16 4.14 4.10
CA ARG A 18 17.44 2.71 4.05
C ARG A 18 18.94 2.50 3.90
N GLU A 19 19.43 1.34 4.34
CA GLU A 19 20.86 1.02 4.31
C GLU A 19 21.39 0.82 2.89
N GLU A 20 20.54 0.43 1.94
CA GLU A 20 20.95 0.22 0.56
C GLU A 20 21.41 1.53 -0.10
N SER A 21 22.64 1.55 -0.63
CA SER A 21 23.21 2.74 -1.28
C SER A 21 22.39 3.21 -2.49
N SER A 22 21.70 2.29 -3.17
CA SER A 22 20.78 2.60 -4.26
C SER A 22 19.57 3.41 -3.78
N TYR A 23 19.14 3.28 -2.52
CA TYR A 23 18.03 4.07 -1.98
C TYR A 23 18.41 5.54 -1.74
N GLN A 24 19.69 5.86 -1.51
CA GLN A 24 20.13 7.24 -1.29
C GLN A 24 19.88 8.16 -2.50
N ALA A 25 19.79 7.58 -3.70
CA ALA A 25 19.47 8.29 -4.93
C ALA A 25 17.96 8.29 -5.25
N VAL A 26 17.14 7.59 -4.45
CA VAL A 26 15.69 7.51 -4.68
C VAL A 26 15.03 8.81 -4.25
N ARG A 27 14.11 9.28 -5.10
CA ARG A 27 13.14 10.31 -4.72
C ARG A 27 11.76 9.69 -4.84
N LEU A 28 11.09 9.47 -3.70
CA LEU A 28 9.71 9.00 -3.69
C LEU A 28 8.80 10.12 -4.17
N GLY A 29 7.88 9.78 -5.07
CA GLY A 29 6.85 10.71 -5.51
C GLY A 29 5.77 10.91 -4.45
N VAL A 30 4.89 11.86 -4.71
CA VAL A 30 3.62 12.01 -3.98
C VAL A 30 2.53 12.27 -5.01
N PRO A 31 1.42 11.52 -5.01
CA PRO A 31 0.29 11.85 -5.86
C PRO A 31 -0.34 13.17 -5.39
N TYR A 32 -1.12 13.82 -6.26
CA TYR A 32 -1.86 15.05 -5.94
C TYR A 32 -0.98 16.23 -5.47
N ARG A 33 0.21 16.39 -6.06
CA ARG A 33 1.24 17.38 -5.63
C ARG A 33 0.67 18.78 -5.34
N ASP A 34 -0.12 19.33 -6.25
CA ASP A 34 -0.68 20.68 -6.10
C ASP A 34 -1.60 20.78 -4.88
N ALA A 35 -2.39 19.74 -4.58
CA ALA A 35 -3.24 19.68 -3.40
C ALA A 35 -2.39 19.59 -2.12
N ILE A 36 -1.32 18.78 -2.14
CA ILE A 36 -0.38 18.66 -1.01
C ILE A 36 0.32 20.00 -0.74
N GLU A 37 0.76 20.71 -1.78
CA GLU A 37 1.40 22.02 -1.63
C GLU A 37 0.45 23.07 -1.06
N ARG A 38 -0.80 23.09 -1.52
CA ARG A 38 -1.84 23.96 -0.96
C ARG A 38 -2.12 23.62 0.50
N PHE A 39 -2.20 22.33 0.84
CA PHE A 39 -2.39 21.88 2.22
C PHE A 39 -1.22 22.31 3.13
N ARG A 40 0.03 22.15 2.68
CA ARG A 40 1.21 22.63 3.41
C ARG A 40 1.13 24.13 3.68
N LYS A 41 0.78 24.94 2.67
CA LYS A 41 0.60 26.40 2.83
C LYS A 41 -0.56 26.76 3.76
N ALA A 42 -1.66 26.00 3.73
CA ALA A 42 -2.82 26.26 4.57
C ALA A 42 -2.56 25.97 6.06
N THR A 43 -1.59 25.13 6.37
CA THR A 43 -1.25 24.70 7.74
C THR A 43 0.09 25.26 8.23
N GLU A 44 0.82 25.97 7.38
CA GLU A 44 2.12 26.54 7.72
C GLU A 44 2.02 27.56 8.87
N GLY A 45 2.77 27.31 9.95
CA GLY A 45 2.77 28.16 11.15
C GLY A 45 1.48 28.14 11.97
N ARG A 46 0.59 27.15 11.76
CA ARG A 46 -0.67 27.00 12.49
C ARG A 46 -0.49 26.09 13.71
N ASP A 47 -0.35 26.69 14.89
CA ASP A 47 -0.26 25.94 16.16
C ASP A 47 -1.61 25.33 16.59
N ASP A 48 -2.71 25.75 15.98
CA ASP A 48 -4.05 25.22 16.23
C ASP A 48 -4.41 24.02 15.34
N PHE A 49 -3.52 23.62 14.44
CA PHE A 49 -3.72 22.47 13.57
C PHE A 49 -3.02 21.23 14.13
N ASP A 50 -3.80 20.23 14.55
CA ASP A 50 -3.30 18.90 14.90
C ASP A 50 -3.34 17.98 13.67
N PRO A 51 -2.19 17.55 13.10
CA PRO A 51 -2.16 16.65 11.95
C PRO A 51 -2.88 15.31 12.18
N ALA A 52 -3.06 14.85 13.43
CA ALA A 52 -3.78 13.62 13.73
C ALA A 52 -5.25 13.66 13.29
N VAL A 53 -5.85 14.84 13.12
CA VAL A 53 -7.23 14.95 12.61
C VAL A 53 -7.35 14.49 11.15
N LEU A 54 -6.26 14.48 10.38
CA LEU A 54 -6.24 13.87 9.04
C LEU A 54 -6.37 12.34 9.11
N LEU A 55 -5.82 11.70 10.15
CA LEU A 55 -6.01 10.27 10.37
C LEU A 55 -7.48 9.97 10.68
N VAL A 56 -8.15 10.82 11.47
CA VAL A 56 -9.60 10.70 11.75
C VAL A 56 -10.40 10.82 10.45
N TRP A 57 -10.13 11.86 9.66
CA TRP A 57 -10.79 12.06 8.37
C TRP A 57 -10.55 10.89 7.41
N GLY A 58 -9.30 10.45 7.25
CA GLY A 58 -8.94 9.32 6.39
C GLY A 58 -9.58 8.00 6.85
N THR A 59 -9.62 7.74 8.16
CA THR A 59 -10.26 6.56 8.73
C THR A 59 -11.77 6.56 8.48
N MET A 60 -12.42 7.73 8.53
CA MET A 60 -13.83 7.86 8.18
C MET A 60 -14.07 7.51 6.70
N GLN A 61 -13.26 8.04 5.78
CA GLN A 61 -13.35 7.70 4.34
C GLN A 61 -13.10 6.21 4.09
N ALA A 62 -12.05 5.65 4.69
CA ALA A 62 -11.72 4.23 4.56
C ALA A 62 -12.82 3.32 5.11
N THR A 63 -13.49 3.72 6.20
CA THR A 63 -14.64 3.01 6.76
C THR A 63 -15.85 3.10 5.83
N ALA A 64 -16.09 4.26 5.20
CA ALA A 64 -17.17 4.42 4.21
C ALA A 64 -16.98 3.48 3.01
N VAL A 65 -15.76 3.40 2.44
CA VAL A 65 -15.44 2.48 1.33
C VAL A 65 -15.69 1.03 1.72
N LEU A 66 -15.26 0.62 2.92
CA LEU A 66 -15.51 -0.72 3.44
C LEU A 66 -17.01 -1.01 3.61
N ASN A 67 -17.78 -0.06 4.13
CA ASN A 67 -19.22 -0.21 4.29
C ASN A 67 -19.94 -0.29 2.93
N ILE A 68 -19.52 0.49 1.94
CA ILE A 68 -20.03 0.41 0.57
C ILE A 68 -19.76 -0.98 -0.01
N LEU A 69 -18.55 -1.54 0.17
CA LEU A 69 -18.23 -2.90 -0.28
C LEU A 69 -19.18 -3.94 0.36
N LYS A 70 -19.31 -3.91 1.69
CA LYS A 70 -20.16 -4.85 2.43
C LYS A 70 -21.62 -4.76 2.00
N GLU A 71 -22.12 -3.53 1.81
CA GLU A 71 -23.50 -3.31 1.41
C GLU A 71 -23.77 -3.70 -0.04
N ALA A 72 -22.80 -3.46 -0.93
CA ALA A 72 -22.87 -3.90 -2.32
C ALA A 72 -22.89 -5.43 -2.43
N GLU A 73 -22.04 -6.12 -1.66
CA GLU A 73 -22.04 -7.58 -1.56
C GLU A 73 -23.38 -8.11 -1.02
N ARG A 74 -23.89 -7.52 0.06
CA ARG A 74 -25.17 -7.91 0.66
C ARG A 74 -26.36 -7.73 -0.29
N THR A 75 -26.33 -6.67 -1.10
CA THR A 75 -27.47 -6.27 -1.94
C THR A 75 -27.42 -6.91 -3.33
N PHE A 76 -26.23 -7.02 -3.92
CA PHE A 76 -26.03 -7.39 -5.32
C PHE A 76 -25.10 -8.59 -5.51
N GLY A 77 -24.60 -9.21 -4.44
CA GLY A 77 -23.70 -10.35 -4.49
C GLY A 77 -22.41 -10.07 -5.28
N GLU A 78 -22.05 -11.00 -6.17
CA GLU A 78 -20.89 -10.90 -7.05
C GLU A 78 -20.89 -9.62 -7.90
N ALA A 79 -22.05 -9.19 -8.40
CA ALA A 79 -22.15 -8.01 -9.25
C ALA A 79 -21.83 -6.72 -8.47
N GLY A 80 -22.28 -6.62 -7.22
CA GLY A 80 -21.94 -5.50 -6.34
C GLY A 80 -20.47 -5.50 -5.95
N GLN A 81 -19.93 -6.68 -5.65
CA GLN A 81 -18.51 -6.84 -5.34
C GLN A 81 -17.62 -6.39 -6.49
N GLU A 82 -17.94 -6.83 -7.72
CA GLU A 82 -17.17 -6.48 -8.93
C GLU A 82 -17.27 -4.99 -9.26
N MET A 83 -18.43 -4.37 -9.07
CA MET A 83 -18.61 -2.92 -9.22
C MET A 83 -17.65 -2.15 -8.30
N VAL A 84 -17.63 -2.50 -7.01
CA VAL A 84 -16.78 -1.82 -6.02
C VAL A 84 -15.31 -2.11 -6.28
N ARG A 85 -14.95 -3.34 -6.65
CA ARG A 85 -13.59 -3.72 -7.04
C ARG A 85 -13.05 -2.85 -8.17
N LYS A 86 -13.83 -2.64 -9.24
CA LYS A 86 -13.41 -1.80 -10.38
C LYS A 86 -13.14 -0.36 -9.95
N ALA A 87 -14.05 0.22 -9.14
CA ALA A 87 -13.89 1.57 -8.64
C ALA A 87 -12.64 1.74 -7.77
N ILE A 88 -12.39 0.78 -6.86
CA ILE A 88 -11.22 0.81 -5.99
C ILE A 88 -9.91 0.54 -6.78
N ASN A 89 -9.94 -0.35 -7.77
CA ASN A 89 -8.82 -0.57 -8.69
C ASN A 89 -8.43 0.73 -9.40
N GLN A 90 -9.41 1.44 -9.95
CA GLN A 90 -9.18 2.72 -10.61
C GLN A 90 -8.49 3.72 -9.67
N ALA A 91 -8.96 3.84 -8.43
CA ALA A 91 -8.34 4.71 -7.43
C ALA A 91 -6.89 4.30 -7.11
N GLY A 92 -6.61 3.00 -6.95
CA GLY A 92 -5.26 2.48 -6.73
C GLY A 92 -4.32 2.74 -7.91
N ASN A 93 -4.83 2.55 -9.14
CA ASN A 93 -4.08 2.82 -10.36
C ASN A 93 -3.75 4.31 -10.51
N GLU A 94 -4.73 5.20 -10.34
CA GLU A 94 -4.54 6.65 -10.42
C GLU A 94 -3.53 7.15 -9.38
N ALA A 95 -3.65 6.70 -8.13
CA ALA A 95 -2.73 7.06 -7.07
C ALA A 95 -1.29 6.60 -7.38
N MET A 96 -1.13 5.38 -7.91
CA MET A 96 0.20 4.87 -8.27
C MET A 96 0.78 5.58 -9.49
N LEU A 97 -0.01 5.88 -10.51
CA LEU A 97 0.45 6.65 -11.67
C LEU A 97 0.94 8.04 -11.26
N GLY A 98 0.17 8.75 -10.44
CA GLY A 98 0.56 10.06 -9.90
C GLY A 98 1.78 9.99 -8.99
N PHE A 99 1.93 8.91 -8.20
CA PHE A 99 3.12 8.65 -7.42
C PHE A 99 4.35 8.44 -8.34
N MET A 100 4.26 7.56 -9.34
CA MET A 100 5.38 7.21 -10.21
C MET A 100 5.80 8.34 -11.15
N GLU A 101 4.89 9.25 -11.54
CA GLU A 101 5.22 10.45 -12.33
C GLU A 101 6.26 11.34 -11.65
N HIS A 102 6.30 11.33 -10.32
CA HIS A 102 7.21 12.15 -9.52
C HIS A 102 8.25 11.32 -8.76
N CYS A 103 8.34 10.03 -9.09
CA CYS A 103 9.34 9.14 -8.52
C CYS A 103 10.60 9.14 -9.40
N SER A 104 11.77 9.17 -8.76
CA SER A 104 13.05 8.96 -9.41
C SER A 104 13.73 7.76 -8.78
N LEU A 105 14.09 6.79 -9.62
CA LEU A 105 14.80 5.58 -9.23
C LEU A 105 16.20 5.58 -9.88
N PRO A 106 17.23 5.05 -9.21
CA PRO A 106 18.57 4.95 -9.79
C PRO A 106 18.61 3.99 -10.98
N ASP A 107 19.13 4.44 -12.13
CA ASP A 107 19.21 3.63 -13.36
C ASP A 107 20.00 2.32 -13.16
N GLY A 108 21.11 2.40 -12.41
CA GLY A 108 22.00 1.27 -12.14
C GLY A 108 21.56 0.30 -11.04
N ALA A 109 20.39 0.50 -10.43
CA ALA A 109 19.88 -0.46 -9.45
C ALA A 109 19.24 -1.68 -10.12
N ASP A 110 19.44 -2.83 -9.48
CA ASP A 110 18.76 -4.07 -9.82
C ASP A 110 17.24 -3.90 -9.77
N GLU A 111 16.54 -4.66 -10.60
CA GLU A 111 15.09 -4.59 -10.73
C GLU A 111 14.37 -4.83 -9.39
N VAL A 112 14.82 -5.81 -8.59
CA VAL A 112 14.25 -6.08 -7.26
C VAL A 112 14.43 -4.92 -6.29
N ALA A 113 15.55 -4.18 -6.41
CA ALA A 113 15.80 -3.01 -5.59
C ALA A 113 14.85 -1.88 -6.01
N LYS A 114 14.69 -1.63 -7.32
CA LYS A 114 13.71 -0.67 -7.85
C LYS A 114 12.29 -0.99 -7.38
N VAL A 115 11.87 -2.26 -7.47
CA VAL A 115 10.57 -2.73 -6.98
C VAL A 115 10.43 -2.54 -5.47
N SER A 116 11.45 -2.93 -4.68
CA SER A 116 11.45 -2.73 -3.22
C SER A 116 11.34 -1.24 -2.84
N HIS A 117 12.02 -0.35 -3.55
CA HIS A 117 11.95 1.09 -3.30
C HIS A 117 10.58 1.69 -3.66
N LEU A 118 9.96 1.24 -4.77
CA LEU A 118 8.60 1.62 -5.13
C LEU A 118 7.60 1.16 -4.07
N ILE A 119 7.76 -0.06 -3.56
CA ILE A 119 6.93 -0.60 -2.47
C ILE A 119 7.09 0.22 -1.19
N THR A 120 8.30 0.65 -0.86
CA THR A 120 8.50 1.61 0.24
C THR A 120 7.70 2.88 0.04
N GLY A 121 7.67 3.43 -1.18
CA GLY A 121 6.81 4.56 -1.51
C GLY A 121 5.33 4.25 -1.33
N VAL A 122 4.85 3.11 -1.83
CA VAL A 122 3.46 2.66 -1.64
C VAL A 122 3.13 2.61 -0.14
N ASN A 123 3.93 1.92 0.66
CA ASN A 123 3.68 1.73 2.07
C ASN A 123 3.73 3.04 2.87
N THR A 124 4.76 3.85 2.65
CA THR A 124 5.01 5.05 3.46
C THR A 124 4.26 6.30 2.98
N VAL A 125 3.93 6.39 1.69
CA VAL A 125 3.23 7.53 1.09
C VAL A 125 1.74 7.24 0.89
N LEU A 126 1.40 6.14 0.21
CA LEU A 126 0.00 5.85 -0.14
C LEU A 126 -0.77 5.25 1.03
N TYR A 127 -0.13 4.35 1.78
CA TYR A 127 -0.73 3.70 2.94
C TYR A 127 -0.38 4.38 4.27
N ALA A 128 0.46 5.43 4.24
CA ALA A 128 0.93 6.15 5.43
C ALA A 128 1.31 5.19 6.57
N SER A 129 2.04 4.13 6.25
CA SER A 129 2.39 3.03 7.16
C SER A 129 3.86 3.07 7.52
N LEU A 130 4.19 2.63 8.74
CA LEU A 130 5.56 2.46 9.20
C LEU A 130 6.09 1.13 8.66
N GLU A 131 7.05 1.19 7.76
CA GLU A 131 7.58 0.03 7.04
C GLU A 131 8.99 -0.34 7.52
N LYS A 132 9.31 -1.63 7.57
CA LYS A 132 10.68 -2.15 7.67
C LYS A 132 10.96 -3.08 6.48
N PRO A 133 11.59 -2.58 5.39
CA PRO A 133 11.87 -3.37 4.19
C PRO A 133 13.26 -4.01 4.21
N TRP A 134 13.44 -5.08 3.45
CA TRP A 134 14.76 -5.65 3.13
C TRP A 134 14.75 -6.42 1.81
N ILE A 135 15.91 -6.55 1.18
CA ILE A 135 16.11 -7.35 -0.03
C ILE A 135 16.71 -8.69 0.36
N VAL A 136 16.08 -9.79 -0.05
CA VAL A 136 16.53 -11.15 0.25
C VAL A 136 17.45 -11.69 -0.84
N SER A 137 17.13 -11.41 -2.10
CA SER A 137 17.91 -11.83 -3.26
C SER A 137 17.54 -11.00 -4.50
N LYS A 138 18.19 -11.27 -5.64
CA LYS A 138 17.86 -10.66 -6.95
C LYS A 138 16.41 -10.88 -7.43
N ASP A 139 15.71 -11.85 -6.84
CA ASP A 139 14.37 -12.28 -7.24
C ASP A 139 13.34 -12.13 -6.10
N ARG A 140 13.75 -11.60 -4.94
CA ARG A 140 12.89 -11.53 -3.75
C ARG A 140 13.25 -10.36 -2.83
N CYS A 141 12.23 -9.60 -2.44
CA CYS A 141 12.29 -8.66 -1.32
C CYS A 141 11.12 -8.88 -0.39
N GLU A 142 11.24 -8.39 0.83
CA GLU A 142 10.25 -8.54 1.88
C GLU A 142 10.13 -7.24 2.65
N PHE A 143 9.00 -7.10 3.36
CA PHE A 143 8.82 -5.99 4.27
C PHE A 143 7.84 -6.36 5.37
N ASP A 144 8.06 -5.71 6.51
CA ASP A 144 7.10 -5.68 7.60
C ASP A 144 6.41 -4.32 7.65
N ILE A 145 5.10 -4.34 7.93
CA ILE A 145 4.38 -3.15 8.38
C ILE A 145 4.26 -3.22 9.89
N LEU A 146 4.94 -2.30 10.56
CA LEU A 146 5.02 -2.21 12.02
C LEU A 146 3.84 -1.41 12.60
N TRP A 147 3.31 -0.48 11.80
CA TRP A 147 2.08 0.25 12.11
C TRP A 147 1.34 0.60 10.82
N CYS A 148 0.01 0.48 10.81
CA CYS A 148 -0.81 1.01 9.74
C CYS A 148 -2.02 1.80 10.25
N PRO A 149 -2.50 2.82 9.51
CA PRO A 149 -3.66 3.64 9.89
C PRO A 149 -4.94 2.86 10.22
N HIS A 150 -5.06 1.64 9.70
CA HIS A 150 -6.26 0.82 9.84
C HIS A 150 -6.20 -0.20 10.97
N GLN A 151 -5.03 -0.43 11.59
CA GLN A 151 -4.81 -1.58 12.49
C GLN A 151 -5.74 -1.57 13.70
N ASP A 152 -6.10 -0.38 14.21
CA ASP A 152 -6.91 -0.21 15.42
C ASP A 152 -8.42 -0.14 15.11
N ARG A 153 -8.80 -0.17 13.82
CA ARG A 153 -10.19 0.01 13.39
C ARG A 153 -10.75 -1.15 12.56
N TYR A 154 -9.90 -1.80 11.77
CA TYR A 154 -10.28 -2.88 10.88
C TYR A 154 -10.26 -4.23 11.61
N THR A 155 -11.24 -5.09 11.35
CA THR A 155 -11.15 -6.50 11.72
C THR A 155 -10.20 -7.25 10.78
N ALA A 156 -9.81 -8.48 11.17
CA ALA A 156 -9.05 -9.41 10.34
C ALA A 156 -9.51 -9.51 8.87
N PHE A 157 -10.83 -9.45 8.64
CA PHE A 157 -11.41 -9.63 7.31
C PHE A 157 -11.58 -8.30 6.57
N ASP A 158 -11.63 -7.16 7.26
CA ASP A 158 -11.81 -5.85 6.65
C ASP A 158 -10.61 -5.44 5.79
N CYS A 159 -9.40 -5.84 6.16
CA CYS A 159 -8.18 -5.59 5.36
C CYS A 159 -8.27 -6.11 3.93
N ARG A 160 -9.20 -7.03 3.62
CA ARG A 160 -9.39 -7.52 2.25
C ARG A 160 -9.74 -6.39 1.27
N VAL A 161 -10.37 -5.30 1.70
CA VAL A 161 -10.67 -4.18 0.79
C VAL A 161 -9.40 -3.61 0.15
N GLN A 162 -8.27 -3.66 0.86
CA GLN A 162 -6.98 -3.18 0.38
C GLN A 162 -6.47 -3.96 -0.83
N ARG A 163 -6.91 -5.22 -1.01
CA ARG A 163 -6.50 -6.03 -2.17
C ARG A 163 -6.90 -5.42 -3.51
N TYR A 164 -8.02 -4.70 -3.56
CA TYR A 164 -8.48 -4.03 -4.77
C TYR A 164 -7.65 -2.78 -5.08
N PHE A 165 -7.17 -2.05 -4.05
CA PHE A 165 -6.22 -0.97 -4.27
C PHE A 165 -4.91 -1.52 -4.80
N VAL A 166 -4.42 -2.63 -4.23
CA VAL A 166 -3.17 -3.29 -4.67
C VAL A 166 -3.28 -3.80 -6.11
N GLU A 167 -4.43 -4.32 -6.54
CA GLU A 167 -4.63 -4.68 -7.96
C GLU A 167 -4.38 -3.49 -8.89
N GLY A 168 -4.95 -2.32 -8.59
CA GLY A 168 -4.75 -1.11 -9.39
C GLY A 168 -3.30 -0.62 -9.37
N ILE A 169 -2.65 -0.70 -8.21
CA ILE A 169 -1.23 -0.35 -8.03
C ILE A 169 -0.34 -1.28 -8.86
N LEU A 170 -0.58 -2.60 -8.80
CA LEU A 170 0.19 -3.59 -9.56
C LEU A 170 -0.01 -3.39 -11.07
N GLN A 171 -1.23 -3.06 -11.52
CA GLN A 171 -1.47 -2.72 -12.92
C GLN A 171 -0.65 -1.49 -13.35
N ALA A 172 -0.65 -0.41 -12.56
CA ALA A 172 0.14 0.78 -12.87
C ALA A 172 1.66 0.50 -12.89
N MET A 173 2.13 -0.37 -12.00
CA MET A 173 3.52 -0.83 -12.00
C MET A 173 3.84 -1.66 -13.24
N GLU A 174 2.95 -2.56 -13.65
CA GLU A 174 3.08 -3.38 -14.85
C GLU A 174 3.15 -2.53 -16.12
N ASP A 175 2.26 -1.55 -16.26
CA ASP A 175 2.23 -0.61 -17.39
C ASP A 175 3.52 0.23 -17.50
N ARG A 176 4.27 0.37 -16.39
CA ARG A 176 5.55 1.09 -16.30
C ARG A 176 6.77 0.15 -16.32
N GLY A 177 6.58 -1.13 -16.63
CA GLY A 177 7.66 -2.11 -16.79
C GLY A 177 8.12 -2.80 -15.50
N TYR A 178 7.37 -2.69 -14.40
CA TYR A 178 7.66 -3.33 -13.10
C TYR A 178 6.71 -4.51 -12.81
N GLY A 179 6.07 -5.07 -13.83
CA GLY A 179 5.09 -6.16 -13.71
C GLY A 179 5.70 -7.54 -13.41
N GLY A 180 7.03 -7.65 -13.37
CA GLY A 180 7.77 -8.91 -13.18
C GLY A 180 7.68 -9.51 -11.78
N PHE A 181 6.99 -8.87 -10.83
CA PHE A 181 6.89 -9.29 -9.43
C PHE A 181 5.43 -9.43 -8.98
N THR A 182 5.23 -10.25 -7.95
CA THR A 182 3.93 -10.39 -7.26
C THR A 182 4.15 -10.39 -5.75
N ALA A 183 3.12 -10.00 -5.01
CA ALA A 183 3.14 -9.95 -3.55
C ALA A 183 2.32 -11.10 -2.95
N ARG A 184 2.73 -11.57 -1.78
CA ARG A 184 2.01 -12.53 -0.94
C ARG A 184 1.94 -11.99 0.48
N VAL A 185 0.82 -12.24 1.15
CA VAL A 185 0.56 -11.79 2.52
C VAL A 185 0.68 -12.98 3.46
N ASP A 186 1.56 -12.89 4.44
CA ASP A 186 1.89 -14.00 5.34
C ASP A 186 1.31 -13.79 6.73
N LYS A 187 1.43 -12.56 7.25
CA LYS A 187 0.91 -12.16 8.56
C LYS A 187 0.17 -10.84 8.44
N LEU A 188 -0.81 -10.63 9.32
CA LEU A 188 -1.61 -9.42 9.38
C LEU A 188 -1.84 -9.03 10.84
N ILE A 189 -1.62 -7.76 11.18
CA ILE A 189 -1.89 -7.21 12.52
C ILE A 189 -3.35 -7.46 12.93
N PRO A 190 -4.37 -7.20 12.08
CA PRO A 190 -5.76 -7.47 12.47
C PRO A 190 -6.10 -8.96 12.67
N ARG A 191 -5.19 -9.89 12.32
CA ARG A 191 -5.28 -11.33 12.64
C ARG A 191 -4.50 -11.71 13.91
N GLY A 192 -4.05 -10.74 14.69
CA GLY A 192 -3.30 -10.94 15.94
C GLY A 192 -1.80 -11.12 15.76
N ALA A 193 -1.25 -10.77 14.60
CA ALA A 193 0.21 -10.67 14.46
C ALA A 193 0.73 -9.37 15.10
N ASP A 194 1.99 -9.39 15.51
CA ASP A 194 2.74 -8.21 15.97
C ASP A 194 3.03 -7.22 14.83
N ARG A 195 3.04 -7.71 13.60
CA ARG A 195 3.26 -6.95 12.36
C ARG A 195 2.58 -7.62 11.18
N CYS A 196 2.30 -6.86 10.12
CA CYS A 196 1.97 -7.47 8.85
C CYS A 196 3.27 -7.87 8.15
N HIS A 197 3.33 -9.06 7.57
CA HIS A 197 4.52 -9.55 6.86
C HIS A 197 4.15 -9.86 5.42
N PHE A 198 4.94 -9.33 4.49
CA PHE A 198 4.72 -9.48 3.06
C PHE A 198 5.98 -9.95 2.36
N VAL A 199 5.77 -10.84 1.39
CA VAL A 199 6.81 -11.38 0.53
C VAL A 199 6.55 -10.95 -0.90
N VAL A 200 7.56 -10.42 -1.57
CA VAL A 200 7.48 -9.98 -2.97
C VAL A 200 8.51 -10.73 -3.78
N GLU A 201 8.04 -11.49 -4.76
CA GLU A 201 8.85 -12.46 -5.51
C GLU A 201 8.68 -12.27 -7.01
N ARG A 202 9.76 -12.56 -7.75
CA ARG A 202 9.75 -12.55 -9.20
C ARG A 202 8.77 -13.61 -9.72
N ARG A 203 7.94 -13.21 -10.68
CA ARG A 203 7.01 -14.09 -11.36
C ARG A 203 7.76 -15.04 -12.28
N THR A 204 7.38 -16.32 -12.25
CA THR A 204 7.90 -17.34 -13.16
C THR A 204 7.26 -17.28 -14.55
N ASP A 205 6.08 -16.66 -14.68
CA ASP A 205 5.36 -16.47 -15.93
C ASP A 205 4.96 -14.99 -16.10
N SER A 206 5.70 -14.29 -16.96
CA SER A 206 5.51 -12.88 -17.27
C SER A 206 4.34 -12.60 -18.22
N GLY A 207 3.77 -13.63 -18.88
CA GLY A 207 2.64 -13.48 -19.80
C GLY A 207 1.27 -13.76 -19.17
N ALA A 208 1.24 -14.43 -18.01
CA ALA A 208 0.01 -14.70 -17.28
C ALA A 208 -0.54 -13.47 -16.54
N LYS A 209 -1.78 -13.55 -16.05
CA LYS A 209 -2.35 -12.56 -15.12
C LYS A 209 -1.58 -12.60 -13.80
N ASN A 210 -1.31 -11.45 -13.17
CA ASN A 210 -0.62 -11.40 -11.89
C ASN A 210 -1.35 -12.29 -10.83
N PRO A 211 -0.64 -13.19 -10.10
CA PRO A 211 -1.25 -14.09 -9.11
C PRO A 211 -2.08 -13.37 -8.04
N TRP A 212 -1.81 -12.09 -7.78
CA TRP A 212 -2.60 -11.26 -6.89
C TRP A 212 -4.09 -11.24 -7.24
N HIS A 213 -4.44 -11.31 -8.54
CA HIS A 213 -5.84 -11.37 -8.94
C HIS A 213 -6.53 -12.63 -8.47
N SER A 214 -5.88 -13.80 -8.56
CA SER A 214 -6.42 -15.05 -8.06
C SER A 214 -6.64 -15.02 -6.55
N TYR A 215 -5.71 -14.42 -5.81
CA TYR A 215 -5.87 -14.15 -4.38
C TYR A 215 -7.07 -13.24 -4.09
N SER A 216 -7.26 -12.18 -4.89
CA SER A 216 -8.41 -11.30 -4.76
C SER A 216 -9.74 -12.01 -5.01
N GLU A 217 -9.81 -12.88 -6.03
CA GLU A 217 -10.99 -13.71 -6.31
C GLU A 217 -11.31 -14.66 -5.16
N GLU A 218 -10.30 -15.33 -4.60
CA GLU A 218 -10.49 -16.27 -3.49
C GLU A 218 -11.11 -15.58 -2.27
N LEU A 219 -10.57 -14.42 -1.90
CA LEU A 219 -11.14 -13.60 -0.82
C LEU A 219 -12.50 -13.01 -1.18
N GLY A 220 -12.77 -12.76 -2.46
CA GLY A 220 -14.07 -12.34 -2.96
C GLY A 220 -15.13 -13.40 -2.72
N LYS A 221 -14.85 -14.64 -3.13
CA LYS A 221 -15.72 -15.81 -2.93
C LYS A 221 -16.02 -16.10 -1.47
N ARG A 222 -15.04 -15.88 -0.58
CA ARG A 222 -15.21 -16.07 0.87
C ARG A 222 -16.09 -15.00 1.54
N ALA A 223 -16.32 -13.88 0.87
CA ALA A 223 -17.11 -12.77 1.41
C ALA A 223 -18.60 -12.85 1.03
N LEU A 224 -18.95 -13.72 0.09
CA LEU A 224 -20.31 -13.99 -0.38
C LEU A 224 -20.84 -15.27 0.26
#